data_AF-A0A1I4U9B4-F1
#
_entry.id   AF-A0A1I4U9B4-F1
#
_cell.length_a   1.000
_cell.length_b   1.000
_cell.length_c   1.000
_cell.angle_alpha   90.00
_cell.angle_beta   90.00
_cell.angle_gamma   90.00
#
_symmetry.space_group_name_H-M   'P 1'
#
loop_
_entity.id
_entity.type
_entity.pdbx_description
1 polymer ?
#
loop_
_entity_poly.entity_id
_entity_poly.type
_entity_poly.pdbx_seq_one_letter_code
_entity_poly.pdbx_strand_id
1 'polypeptide(L)' 'MIPRKRNSLKDHADMDWGLYRYRHLVENAFARLKQYRGIEKRYDKLKRNYESMVAIACGYLWLPM' A
#
# COMPACT_ATOMS: atom_id res chain seq x y z
N MET A 1 1.82 -7.70 -10.03
CA MET A 1 1.38 -8.98 -10.63
C MET A 1 0.15 -9.47 -9.86
N ILE A 2 -0.97 -9.69 -10.55
CA ILE A 2 -2.25 -10.10 -9.92
C ILE A 2 -2.42 -11.60 -10.19
N PRO A 3 -2.66 -12.45 -9.17
CA PRO A 3 -2.90 -13.86 -9.39
C PRO A 3 -4.14 -14.04 -10.24
N ARG A 4 -4.04 -14.91 -11.25
CA ARG A 4 -5.21 -15.41 -11.96
C ARG A 4 -6.17 -16.07 -10.98
N LYS A 5 -7.45 -16.06 -11.33
CA LYS A 5 -8.51 -16.68 -10.53
C LYS A 5 -8.23 -18.19 -10.42
N ARG A 6 -8.57 -18.80 -9.27
CA ARG A 6 -8.32 -20.24 -9.00
C ARG A 6 -8.85 -21.19 -10.09
N ASN A 7 -9.88 -20.79 -10.82
CA ASN A 7 -10.49 -21.59 -11.91
C ASN A 7 -9.89 -21.27 -13.29
N SER A 8 -8.72 -20.63 -13.37
CA SER A 8 -8.08 -20.32 -14.65
C SER A 8 -7.45 -21.57 -15.24
N LEU A 9 -7.69 -21.81 -16.53
CA LEU A 9 -7.07 -22.89 -17.30
C LEU A 9 -5.58 -22.66 -17.58
N LYS A 10 -5.08 -21.44 -17.36
CA LYS A 10 -3.67 -21.08 -17.55
C LYS A 10 -2.95 -21.08 -16.21
N ASP A 11 -1.84 -21.81 -16.16
CA ASP A 11 -1.01 -21.89 -14.96
C ASP A 11 -0.31 -20.55 -14.66
N HIS A 12 0.16 -20.40 -13.42
CA HIS A 12 0.91 -19.25 -12.92
C HIS A 12 2.41 -19.40 -13.17
N ALA A 13 2.81 -19.99 -14.30
CA ALA A 13 4.20 -20.33 -14.60
C ALA A 13 5.16 -19.12 -14.56
N ASP A 14 4.63 -17.93 -14.79
CA ASP A 14 5.34 -16.65 -14.75
C ASP A 14 5.35 -15.97 -13.35
N MET A 15 4.65 -16.51 -12.35
CA MET A 15 4.45 -15.84 -11.07
C MET A 15 5.49 -16.24 -10.02
N ASP A 16 6.28 -15.25 -9.61
CA ASP A 16 7.10 -15.36 -8.39
C ASP A 16 6.22 -15.20 -7.14
N TRP A 17 5.88 -16.34 -6.53
CA TRP A 17 5.10 -16.39 -5.30
C TRP A 17 5.83 -15.78 -4.10
N GLY A 18 7.16 -15.77 -4.09
CA GLY A 18 7.97 -15.11 -3.06
C GLY A 18 7.79 -13.60 -3.12
N LEU A 19 7.92 -13.01 -4.31
CA LEU A 19 7.67 -11.60 -4.55
C LEU A 19 6.21 -11.22 -4.27
N TYR A 20 5.27 -12.07 -4.69
CA TYR A 20 3.85 -11.86 -4.42
C TYR A 20 3.56 -11.88 -2.91
N ARG A 21 4.26 -12.70 -2.13
CA ARG A 21 4.14 -12.72 -0.67
C ARG A 21 4.44 -11.34 -0.09
N TYR A 22 5.47 -10.63 -0.53
CA TYR A 22 5.80 -9.30 0.04
C TYR A 22 4.73 -8.22 -0.20
N ARG A 23 3.77 -8.45 -1.11
CA ARG A 23 2.69 -7.48 -1.40
C ARG A 23 1.84 -7.13 -0.17
N HIS A 24 1.60 -8.09 0.73
CA HIS A 24 0.80 -7.83 1.94
C HIS A 24 1.44 -6.77 2.85
N LEU A 25 2.78 -6.64 2.86
CA LEU A 25 3.47 -5.63 3.67
C LEU A 25 3.15 -4.23 3.16
N VAL A 26 3.16 -4.05 1.83
CA VAL A 26 2.80 -2.80 1.17
C VAL A 26 1.33 -2.49 1.40
N GLU A 27 0.44 -3.47 1.23
CA GLU A 27 -1.01 -3.31 1.46
C GLU A 27 -1.32 -2.96 2.92
N ASN A 28 -0.62 -3.55 3.89
CA ASN A 28 -0.74 -3.23 5.31
C ASN A 28 -0.31 -1.79 5.61
N ALA A 29 0.77 -1.31 4.99
CA ALA A 29 1.21 0.08 5.13
C ALA A 29 0.13 1.05 4.60
N PHE A 30 -0.45 0.76 3.42
CA PHE A 30 -1.56 1.56 2.88
C PHE A 30 -2.83 1.49 3.72
N ALA A 31 -3.15 0.33 4.31
CA ALA A 31 -4.30 0.19 5.20
C ALA A 31 -4.16 1.10 6.43
N ARG A 32 -2.96 1.18 7.02
CA ARG A 32 -2.64 2.10 8.11
C ARG A 32 -2.69 3.56 7.66
N LEU A 33 -2.16 3.89 6.48
CA LEU A 33 -2.26 5.25 5.93
C LEU A 33 -3.71 5.71 5.73
N LYS A 34 -4.61 4.79 5.39
CA LYS A 34 -6.06 5.08 5.25
C LYS A 34 -6.76 5.38 6.58
N GLN A 35 -6.20 5.02 7.73
CA GLN A 35 -6.76 5.41 9.03
C GLN A 35 -6.70 6.92 9.23
N TYR A 36 -5.74 7.60 8.61
CA TYR A 36 -5.65 9.06 8.61
C TYR A 36 -6.66 9.64 7.62
N ARG A 37 -7.88 9.94 8.11
CA ARG A 37 -8.98 10.52 7.31
C ARG A 37 -8.58 11.74 6.48
N GLY A 38 -7.62 12.55 6.97
CA GLY A 38 -7.08 13.70 6.24
C GLY A 38 -6.30 13.32 4.97
N ILE A 39 -5.53 12.24 5.03
CA ILE A 39 -4.80 11.68 3.88
C ILE A 39 -5.78 10.96 2.95
N GLU A 40 -6.68 10.14 3.50
CA GLU A 40 -7.67 9.38 2.72
C GLU A 40 -8.57 10.30 1.89
N LYS A 41 -9.12 11.35 2.50
CA LYS A 41 -10.02 12.29 1.84
C LYS A 41 -9.31 13.38 1.06
N ARG A 42 -7.98 13.44 1.11
CA ARG A 42 -7.16 14.50 0.52
C ARG A 42 -7.69 15.90 0.83
N TYR A 43 -7.84 16.23 2.11
CA TYR A 43 -8.34 17.55 2.50
C TYR A 43 -7.35 18.70 2.21
N ASP A 44 -6.06 18.39 2.05
CA ASP A 44 -5.04 19.36 1.68
C ASP A 44 -5.28 19.93 0.27
N LYS A 45 -5.49 21.25 0.19
CA LYS A 45 -5.66 21.98 -1.08
C LYS A 45 -4.37 22.05 -1.89
N LEU A 46 -3.23 22.10 -1.20
CA LEU A 46 -1.91 22.22 -1.82
C LEU A 46 -1.21 20.87 -1.86
N LYS A 47 -0.68 20.51 -3.03
CA LYS A 47 0.09 19.29 -3.24
C LYS A 47 1.24 19.13 -2.23
N ARG A 48 1.98 20.22 -1.96
CA ARG A 48 3.10 20.25 -1.01
C ARG A 48 2.69 19.84 0.41
N ASN A 49 1.53 20.30 0.86
CA ASN A 49 1.04 20.00 2.21
C ASN A 49 0.61 18.52 2.29
N TYR A 50 -0.08 18.03 1.27
CA TYR A 50 -0.45 16.62 1.18
C TYR A 50 0.78 15.70 1.20
N GLU A 51 1.81 16.02 0.40
CA GLU A 51 3.07 15.27 0.38
C GLU A 51 3.77 15.28 1.73
N SER A 52 3.78 16.43 2.42
CA SER A 52 4.37 16.56 3.76
C SER A 52 3.63 15.70 4.79
N MET A 53 2.28 15.70 4.76
CA MET A 53 1.46 14.90 5.65
C MET A 53 1.66 13.39 5.43
N VAL A 54 1.77 12.96 4.16
CA VAL A 54 2.06 11.57 3.80
C VAL A 54 3.47 11.18 4.27
N ALA A 55 4.47 12.05 4.10
CA ALA A 55 5.83 11.78 4.55
C ALA A 55 5.92 11.59 6.07
N ILE A 56 5.23 12.43 6.84
CA ILE A 56 5.15 12.30 8.30
C ILE A 56 4.47 10.99 8.70
N ALA A 57 3.34 10.64 8.06
CA ALA A 57 2.63 9.41 8.36
C ALA A 57 3.46 8.16 8.04
N CYS A 58 4.20 8.16 6.93
CA CYS A 58 5.15 7.09 6.61
C CYS A 58 6.30 7.01 7.63
N GLY A 59 6.82 8.15 8.08
CA GLY A 59 7.85 8.20 9.13
C GLY A 59 7.37 7.60 10.44
N TYR A 60 6.13 7.92 10.85
CA TYR A 60 5.51 7.35 12.05
C TYR A 60 5.30 5.83 11.94
N LEU A 61 4.97 5.34 10.75
CA LEU A 61 4.77 3.92 10.46
C LEU A 61 6.09 3.11 10.50
N TRP A 62 7.20 3.76 10.19
CA TRP A 62 8.53 3.17 10.14
C TRP A 62 9.21 3.10 11.51
N LEU A 63 8.92 4.06 12.39
CA LEU A 63 9.47 4.09 13.75
C LEU A 63 8.84 2.96 14.59
N PRO A 64 9.65 2.05 15.17
CA PRO A 64 9.16 1.14 16.20
C PRO A 64 9.03 1.95 17.49
N MET A 65 7.83 2.46 17.76
CA MET A 65 7.47 2.93 19.10
C MET A 65 7.10 1.77 20.01
#